data_AF-A0ABD0Y2A1-F1
#
_entry.id   AF-A0ABD0Y2A1-F1
#
_cell.length_a   1.000
_cell.length_b   1.000
_cell.length_c   1.000
_cell.angle_alpha   90.00
_cell.angle_beta   90.00
_cell.angle_gamma   90.00
#
_symmetry.space_group_name_H-M   'P 1'
#
loop_
_entity.id
_entity.type
_entity.pdbx_description
1 polymer ?
#
loop_
_entity_poly.entity_id
_entity_poly.type
_entity_poly.pdbx_seq_one_letter_code
_entity_poly.pdbx_strand_id
1 'polypeptide(L)'
;PVYQAASPDEEALVGTARELGWVFLSRTRDSLSVNELGLKRQYQLLAMLDFTSQRRRMSVLVREPEGGLKLYCKGADIVILERLQKDCPHMESTERALDLFSQSCLRTLCVAERVVPEAKWEVWRKTLAQASMSKRNQDDILEQLYDDMERDLKLLGVTAIEDRLQEGVPETIAKLRQAGIKVWMLTGDKKETAVNIAYSCKLLDPDTRLLEGEELRRLLLCSDPEVALSKDRVTELWCVDMEMAQEKSALVLTGSDLAEFDAQPEIGSRFMTLAGLCQSVLCCRVTPGQKAGVVALIRKHTSSITMAIGDGANDVNMIKS
;
A
#
# COMPACT_ATOMS: atom_id res chain seq x y z
N PRO A 1 -14.26 -1.46 -24.20
CA PRO A 1 -14.61 -0.36 -23.27
C PRO A 1 -13.35 0.22 -22.62
N VAL A 2 -13.31 1.54 -22.41
CA VAL A 2 -12.32 2.19 -21.52
C VAL A 2 -12.91 2.15 -20.11
N TYR A 3 -12.12 1.69 -19.15
CA TYR A 3 -12.55 1.58 -17.75
C TYR A 3 -12.04 2.79 -16.97
N GLN A 4 -12.79 3.17 -15.93
CA GLN A 4 -12.39 4.18 -14.96
C GLN A 4 -12.71 3.60 -13.59
N ALA A 5 -11.71 3.52 -12.73
CA ALA A 5 -11.86 3.04 -11.36
C ALA A 5 -11.26 4.03 -10.36
N ALA A 6 -11.72 3.96 -9.11
CA ALA A 6 -11.16 4.78 -8.04
C ALA A 6 -9.76 4.28 -7.59
N SER A 7 -9.43 3.02 -7.89
CA SER A 7 -8.14 2.42 -7.60
C SER A 7 -7.52 1.87 -8.89
N PRO A 8 -6.23 2.17 -9.15
CA PRO A 8 -5.52 1.67 -10.33
C PRO A 8 -5.40 0.14 -10.34
N ASP A 9 -5.34 -0.49 -9.16
CA ASP A 9 -5.30 -1.95 -9.04
C ASP A 9 -6.58 -2.58 -9.60
N GLU A 10 -7.74 -1.97 -9.33
CA GLU A 10 -9.03 -2.47 -9.84
C GLU A 10 -9.14 -2.31 -11.36
N GLU A 11 -8.64 -1.18 -11.88
CA GLU A 11 -8.57 -0.95 -13.31
C GLU A 11 -7.68 -1.98 -14.01
N ALA A 12 -6.51 -2.28 -13.44
CA ALA A 12 -5.60 -3.30 -13.96
C ALA A 12 -6.24 -4.70 -13.96
N LEU A 13 -6.95 -5.08 -12.89
CA LEU A 13 -7.64 -6.37 -12.80
C LEU A 13 -8.75 -6.50 -13.85
N VAL A 14 -9.61 -5.48 -13.99
CA VAL A 14 -10.70 -5.50 -14.97
C VAL A 14 -10.18 -5.37 -16.41
N GLY A 15 -9.09 -4.63 -16.61
CA GLY A 15 -8.36 -4.56 -17.87
C GLY A 15 -7.83 -5.92 -18.31
N THR A 16 -7.17 -6.64 -17.39
CA THR A 16 -6.68 -8.00 -17.63
C THR A 16 -7.83 -8.97 -17.92
N ALA A 17 -8.91 -8.93 -17.14
CA ALA A 17 -10.09 -9.77 -17.39
C ALA A 17 -10.67 -9.56 -18.80
N ARG A 18 -10.76 -8.30 -19.24
CA ARG A 18 -11.20 -7.95 -20.60
C ARG A 18 -10.30 -8.56 -21.67
N GLU A 19 -8.99 -8.50 -21.50
CA GLU A 19 -8.01 -9.05 -22.45
C GLU A 19 -8.11 -10.58 -22.55
N LEU A 20 -8.51 -11.24 -21.46
CA LEU A 20 -8.80 -12.67 -21.41
C LEU A 20 -10.22 -13.04 -21.91
N GLY A 21 -10.99 -12.09 -22.43
CA GLY A 21 -12.32 -12.32 -23.00
C GLY A 21 -13.48 -12.21 -22.01
N TRP A 22 -13.24 -11.74 -20.78
CA TRP A 22 -14.26 -11.46 -19.76
C TRP A 22 -14.47 -9.95 -19.65
N VAL A 23 -15.37 -9.42 -20.46
CA VAL A 23 -15.52 -7.97 -20.65
C VAL A 23 -16.66 -7.43 -19.79
N PHE A 24 -16.32 -6.60 -18.81
CA PHE A 24 -17.32 -5.81 -18.09
C PHE A 24 -17.93 -4.75 -19.03
N LEU A 25 -19.26 -4.75 -19.20
CA LEU A 25 -19.94 -3.86 -20.15
C LEU A 25 -20.50 -2.62 -19.47
N SER A 26 -21.29 -2.81 -18.42
CA SER A 26 -21.99 -1.71 -17.74
C SER A 26 -22.53 -2.15 -16.38
N ARG A 27 -22.71 -1.18 -15.49
CA ARG A 27 -23.40 -1.33 -14.20
C ARG A 27 -24.54 -0.32 -14.08
N THR A 28 -25.68 -0.77 -13.60
CA THR A 28 -26.75 0.08 -13.04
C THR A 28 -26.79 -0.08 -11.52
N ARG A 29 -27.75 0.53 -10.83
CA ARG A 29 -27.90 0.36 -9.39
C ARG A 29 -28.08 -1.11 -8.97
N ASP A 30 -28.82 -1.88 -9.77
CA ASP A 30 -29.30 -3.21 -9.40
C ASP A 30 -28.85 -4.31 -10.39
N SER A 31 -28.03 -3.97 -11.39
CA SER A 31 -27.59 -4.94 -12.39
C SER A 31 -26.17 -4.70 -12.92
N LEU A 32 -25.50 -5.79 -13.28
CA LEU A 32 -24.20 -5.82 -13.96
C LEU A 32 -24.37 -6.56 -15.29
N SER A 33 -23.80 -6.02 -16.36
CA SER A 33 -23.73 -6.70 -17.66
C SER A 33 -22.28 -7.05 -17.96
N VAL A 34 -22.03 -8.33 -18.23
CA VAL A 34 -20.71 -8.88 -18.55
C VAL A 34 -20.81 -9.63 -19.87
N ASN A 35 -19.78 -9.58 -20.69
CA ASN A 35 -19.62 -10.45 -21.84
C ASN A 35 -18.57 -11.51 -21.49
N GLU A 36 -19.03 -12.74 -21.32
CA GLU A 36 -18.22 -13.91 -21.02
C GLU A 36 -17.91 -14.65 -22.31
N LEU A 37 -16.69 -14.49 -22.82
CA LEU A 37 -16.20 -15.21 -24.00
C LEU A 37 -17.14 -15.09 -25.22
N GLY A 38 -17.76 -13.93 -25.42
CA GLY A 38 -18.72 -13.65 -26.49
C GLY A 38 -20.19 -13.71 -26.06
N LEU A 39 -20.50 -14.27 -24.89
CA LEU A 39 -21.87 -14.41 -24.39
C LEU A 39 -22.23 -13.28 -23.43
N LYS A 40 -23.23 -12.48 -23.79
CA LYS A 40 -23.74 -11.42 -22.91
C LYS A 40 -24.55 -12.02 -21.76
N ARG A 41 -24.06 -11.85 -20.54
CA ARG A 41 -24.70 -12.29 -19.29
C ARG A 41 -25.10 -11.09 -18.44
N GLN A 42 -26.20 -11.24 -17.71
CA GLN A 42 -26.74 -10.21 -16.84
C GLN A 42 -26.86 -10.74 -15.42
N TYR A 43 -26.17 -10.07 -14.50
CA TYR A 43 -26.20 -10.36 -13.07
C TYR A 43 -27.07 -9.32 -12.37
N GLN A 44 -27.82 -9.74 -11.36
CA GLN A 44 -28.51 -8.81 -10.47
C GLN A 44 -27.57 -8.45 -9.32
N LEU A 45 -27.29 -7.16 -9.13
CA LEU A 45 -26.50 -6.68 -8.00
C LEU A 45 -27.43 -6.49 -6.79
N LEU A 46 -27.18 -7.24 -5.71
CA LEU A 46 -28.04 -7.24 -4.53
C LEU A 46 -27.48 -6.41 -3.38
N ALA A 47 -26.15 -6.46 -3.19
CA ALA A 47 -25.46 -5.65 -2.20
C ALA A 47 -24.01 -5.42 -2.62
N MET A 48 -23.47 -4.26 -2.27
CA MET A 48 -22.04 -3.96 -2.31
C MET A 48 -21.58 -3.65 -0.89
N LEU A 49 -20.51 -4.33 -0.47
CA LEU A 49 -19.86 -4.13 0.82
C LEU A 49 -18.54 -3.43 0.52
N ASP A 50 -18.58 -2.10 0.54
CA ASP A 50 -17.49 -1.25 0.06
C ASP A 50 -16.17 -1.45 0.82
N PHE A 51 -15.07 -1.17 0.11
CA PHE A 51 -13.75 -1.16 0.71
C PHE A 51 -13.65 -0.07 1.78
N THR A 52 -13.08 -0.43 2.93
CA THR A 52 -12.61 0.55 3.92
C THR A 52 -11.22 0.15 4.40
N SER A 53 -10.43 1.13 4.86
CA SER A 53 -9.09 0.88 5.40
C SER A 53 -9.09 -0.06 6.61
N GLN A 54 -10.20 -0.10 7.37
CA GLN A 54 -10.37 -1.02 8.50
C GLN A 54 -10.61 -2.45 8.02
N ARG A 55 -11.47 -2.61 6.99
CA ARG A 55 -11.87 -3.92 6.46
C ARG A 55 -10.83 -4.55 5.56
N ARG A 56 -10.11 -3.74 4.78
CA ARG A 56 -9.08 -4.13 3.79
C ARG A 56 -9.57 -5.19 2.77
N ARG A 57 -10.87 -5.19 2.50
CA ARG A 57 -11.57 -6.09 1.57
C ARG A 57 -12.82 -5.39 1.01
N MET A 58 -13.30 -5.86 -0.13
CA MET A 58 -14.54 -5.44 -0.77
C MET A 58 -15.30 -6.68 -1.23
N SER A 59 -16.63 -6.66 -1.10
CA SER A 59 -17.46 -7.75 -1.58
C SER A 59 -18.66 -7.27 -2.38
N VAL A 60 -19.11 -8.11 -3.31
CA VAL A 60 -20.36 -7.93 -4.04
C VAL A 60 -21.20 -9.19 -3.90
N LEU A 61 -22.48 -9.01 -3.57
CA LEU A 61 -23.46 -10.09 -3.59
C LEU A 61 -24.30 -9.95 -4.85
N VAL A 62 -24.32 -11.00 -5.66
CA VAL A 62 -25.02 -11.03 -6.94
C VAL A 62 -25.94 -12.23 -7.05
N ARG A 63 -27.02 -12.08 -7.82
CA ARG A 63 -27.75 -13.19 -8.41
C ARG A 63 -27.19 -13.46 -9.80
N GLU A 64 -26.70 -14.66 -10.02
CA GLU A 64 -26.21 -15.13 -11.30
C GLU A 64 -27.37 -15.34 -12.30
N PRO A 65 -27.09 -15.35 -13.61
CA PRO A 65 -28.09 -15.66 -14.64
C PRO A 65 -28.84 -16.99 -14.41
N GLU A 66 -28.16 -17.97 -13.83
CA GLU A 66 -28.71 -19.29 -13.46
C GLU A 66 -29.63 -19.23 -12.23
N GLY A 67 -29.75 -18.07 -11.58
CA GLY A 67 -30.60 -17.83 -10.42
C GLY A 67 -29.89 -18.02 -9.08
N GLY A 68 -28.70 -18.62 -9.05
CA GLY A 68 -27.91 -18.81 -7.83
C GLY A 68 -27.42 -17.49 -7.23
N LEU A 69 -27.34 -17.42 -5.90
CA LEU A 69 -26.76 -16.28 -5.19
C LEU A 69 -25.29 -16.57 -4.84
N LYS A 70 -24.41 -15.66 -5.26
CA LYS A 70 -22.99 -15.72 -4.93
C LYS A 70 -22.48 -14.41 -4.37
N LEU A 71 -21.70 -14.52 -3.31
CA LEU A 71 -20.86 -13.45 -2.80
C LEU A 71 -19.47 -13.62 -3.41
N TYR A 72 -18.95 -12.55 -4.01
CA TYR A 72 -17.55 -12.45 -4.40
C TYR A 72 -16.86 -11.48 -3.46
N CYS A 73 -15.71 -11.86 -2.92
CA CYS A 73 -14.90 -11.06 -2.02
C CYS A 73 -13.47 -10.98 -2.55
N LYS A 74 -12.91 -9.76 -2.58
CA LYS A 74 -11.49 -9.53 -2.84
C LYS A 74 -10.88 -8.71 -1.72
N GLY A 75 -9.65 -9.00 -1.34
CA GLY A 75 -8.99 -8.25 -0.28
C GLY A 75 -7.54 -8.67 -0.04
N ALA A 76 -6.94 -8.07 0.98
CA ALA A 76 -5.60 -8.44 1.43
C ALA A 76 -5.54 -9.93 1.80
N ASP A 77 -4.40 -10.55 1.51
CA ASP A 77 -4.09 -11.95 1.80
C ASP A 77 -4.50 -12.38 3.21
N ILE A 78 -3.94 -11.75 4.25
CA ILE A 78 -4.21 -12.09 5.66
C ILE A 78 -5.71 -12.01 6.00
N VAL A 79 -6.42 -11.04 5.41
CA VAL A 79 -7.84 -10.80 5.71
C VAL A 79 -8.74 -11.85 5.07
N ILE A 80 -8.42 -12.27 3.84
CA ILE A 80 -9.20 -13.28 3.13
C ILE A 80 -8.90 -14.67 3.68
N LEU A 81 -7.62 -14.99 3.96
CA LEU A 81 -7.20 -16.28 4.47
C LEU A 81 -7.88 -16.64 5.81
N GLU A 82 -8.03 -15.67 6.72
CA GLU A 82 -8.74 -15.84 8.00
C GLU A 82 -10.24 -16.19 7.85
N ARG A 83 -10.82 -15.91 6.68
CA ARG A 83 -12.25 -16.07 6.38
C ARG A 83 -12.57 -17.27 5.52
N LEU A 84 -11.55 -18.04 5.14
CA LEU A 84 -11.72 -19.22 4.32
C LEU A 84 -12.34 -20.38 5.11
N GLN A 85 -12.97 -21.30 4.37
CA GLN A 85 -13.36 -22.60 4.90
C GLN A 85 -12.11 -23.38 5.33
N LYS A 86 -12.21 -24.17 6.40
CA LYS A 86 -11.07 -24.93 6.96
C LYS A 86 -10.42 -25.88 5.95
N ASP A 87 -11.23 -26.48 5.08
CA ASP A 87 -10.79 -27.48 4.11
C ASP A 87 -10.62 -26.87 2.71
N CYS A 88 -9.93 -25.73 2.61
CA CYS A 88 -9.64 -25.12 1.32
C CYS A 88 -8.55 -25.91 0.57
N PRO A 89 -8.82 -26.37 -0.67
CA PRO A 89 -7.80 -27.04 -1.46
C PRO A 89 -6.68 -26.05 -1.82
N HIS A 90 -5.48 -26.57 -2.06
CA HIS A 90 -4.35 -25.79 -2.58
C HIS A 90 -3.83 -24.66 -1.66
N MET A 91 -4.08 -24.71 -0.35
CA MET A 91 -3.60 -23.67 0.57
C MET A 91 -2.07 -23.56 0.58
N GLU A 92 -1.34 -24.67 0.71
CA GLU A 92 0.13 -24.65 0.73
C GLU A 92 0.75 -24.08 -0.57
N SER A 93 0.13 -24.32 -1.72
CA SER A 93 0.60 -23.72 -2.99
C SER A 93 0.25 -22.23 -3.07
N THR A 94 -0.87 -21.82 -2.49
CA THR A 94 -1.30 -20.42 -2.46
C THR A 94 -0.38 -19.59 -1.58
N GLU A 95 -0.07 -20.08 -0.37
CA GLU A 95 0.85 -19.41 0.56
C GLU A 95 2.23 -19.22 -0.07
N ARG A 96 2.77 -20.28 -0.70
CA ARG A 96 4.04 -20.18 -1.45
C ARG A 96 3.99 -19.14 -2.57
N ALA A 97 2.88 -19.04 -3.31
CA ALA A 97 2.74 -18.04 -4.35
C ALA A 97 2.69 -16.61 -3.77
N LEU A 98 1.97 -16.40 -2.67
CA LEU A 98 1.92 -15.12 -1.96
C LEU A 98 3.30 -14.69 -1.47
N ASP A 99 4.07 -15.62 -0.91
CA ASP A 99 5.45 -15.35 -0.48
C ASP A 99 6.34 -14.94 -1.65
N LEU A 100 6.28 -15.66 -2.77
CA LEU A 100 7.04 -15.34 -3.98
C LEU A 100 6.68 -13.97 -4.56
N PHE A 101 5.39 -13.64 -4.60
CA PHE A 101 4.92 -12.34 -5.09
C PHE A 101 5.33 -11.21 -4.16
N SER A 102 5.26 -11.43 -2.84
CA SER A 102 5.72 -10.47 -1.83
C SER A 102 7.23 -10.22 -1.93
N GLN A 103 8.03 -11.27 -2.12
CA GLN A 103 9.47 -11.18 -2.38
C GLN A 103 9.78 -10.42 -3.68
N SER A 104 8.89 -10.52 -4.67
CA SER A 104 8.96 -9.79 -5.93
C SER A 104 8.31 -8.40 -5.86
N CYS A 105 7.93 -7.95 -4.66
CA CYS A 105 7.37 -6.62 -4.39
C CYS A 105 6.04 -6.35 -5.10
N LEU A 106 5.33 -7.39 -5.53
CA LEU A 106 4.04 -7.28 -6.19
C LEU A 106 2.95 -7.10 -5.14
N ARG A 107 1.97 -6.24 -5.45
CA ARG A 107 0.79 -6.08 -4.59
C ARG A 107 -0.12 -7.28 -4.79
N THR A 108 -0.31 -8.07 -3.73
CA THR A 108 -1.13 -9.27 -3.76
C THR A 108 -2.56 -8.99 -3.30
N LEU A 109 -3.53 -9.60 -3.97
CA LEU A 109 -4.92 -9.66 -3.51
C LEU A 109 -5.43 -11.08 -3.65
N CYS A 110 -6.13 -11.58 -2.64
CA CYS A 110 -6.86 -12.83 -2.70
C CYS A 110 -8.29 -12.57 -3.21
N VAL A 111 -8.80 -13.49 -4.02
CA VAL A 111 -10.20 -13.49 -4.48
C VAL A 111 -10.85 -14.78 -4.03
N ALA A 112 -12.01 -14.66 -3.41
CA ALA A 112 -12.76 -15.78 -2.88
C ALA A 112 -14.26 -15.60 -3.17
N GLU A 113 -15.00 -16.71 -3.17
CA GLU A 113 -16.44 -16.72 -3.37
C GLU A 113 -17.17 -17.51 -2.29
N ARG A 114 -18.48 -17.28 -2.18
CA ARG A 114 -19.36 -18.11 -1.38
C ARG A 114 -20.75 -18.18 -2.00
N VAL A 115 -21.27 -19.40 -2.12
CA VAL A 115 -22.70 -19.61 -2.44
C VAL A 115 -23.53 -19.21 -1.22
N VAL A 116 -24.51 -18.34 -1.41
CA VAL A 116 -25.36 -17.82 -0.33
C VAL A 116 -26.75 -18.41 -0.44
N PRO A 117 -27.25 -19.16 0.55
CA PRO A 117 -28.64 -19.64 0.50
C PRO A 117 -29.64 -18.49 0.50
N GLU A 118 -30.70 -18.57 -0.31
CA GLU A 118 -31.82 -17.62 -0.35
C GLU A 118 -32.34 -17.25 1.04
N ALA A 119 -32.51 -18.24 1.92
CA ALA A 119 -32.99 -18.01 3.29
C ALA A 119 -32.03 -17.10 4.09
N LYS A 120 -30.71 -17.28 3.94
CA LYS A 120 -29.70 -16.44 4.59
C LYS A 120 -29.75 -15.02 4.03
N TRP A 121 -29.89 -14.88 2.70
CA TRP A 121 -30.03 -13.57 2.06
C TRP A 121 -31.28 -12.82 2.54
N GLU A 122 -32.44 -13.48 2.63
CA GLU A 122 -33.68 -12.84 3.05
C GLU A 122 -33.63 -12.30 4.49
N VAL A 123 -33.04 -13.08 5.40
CA VAL A 123 -32.80 -12.62 6.78
C VAL A 123 -31.84 -11.43 6.78
N TRP A 124 -30.71 -11.57 6.08
CA TRP A 124 -29.67 -10.55 6.04
C TRP A 124 -30.18 -9.23 5.45
N ARG A 125 -30.96 -9.28 4.36
CA ARG A 125 -31.58 -8.10 3.72
C ARG A 125 -32.50 -7.35 4.68
N LYS A 126 -33.30 -8.07 5.47
CA LYS A 126 -34.18 -7.45 6.47
C LYS A 126 -33.37 -6.77 7.57
N THR A 127 -32.31 -7.42 8.05
CA THR A 127 -31.40 -6.85 9.06
C THR A 127 -30.68 -5.61 8.52
N LEU A 128 -30.21 -5.63 7.27
CA LEU A 128 -29.57 -4.47 6.63
C LEU A 128 -30.52 -3.28 6.55
N ALA A 129 -31.77 -3.51 6.14
CA ALA A 129 -32.78 -2.46 6.05
C ALA A 129 -33.10 -1.85 7.43
N GLN A 130 -33.13 -2.67 8.48
CA GLN A 130 -33.33 -2.22 9.86
C GLN A 130 -32.12 -1.43 10.38
N ALA A 131 -30.89 -1.92 10.13
CA ALA A 131 -29.65 -1.26 10.52
C ALA A 131 -29.54 0.14 9.88
N SER A 132 -29.97 0.28 8.62
CA SER A 132 -30.00 1.56 7.89
C SER A 132 -30.97 2.60 8.48
N MET A 133 -31.89 2.20 9.37
CA MET A 133 -32.85 3.10 10.03
C MET A 133 -32.42 3.56 11.44
N SER A 134 -31.39 2.94 12.04
CA SER A 134 -30.92 3.28 13.39
C SER A 134 -29.81 4.33 13.35
N LYS A 135 -29.94 5.43 14.10
CA LYS A 135 -28.95 6.54 14.12
C LYS A 135 -27.77 6.35 15.08
N ARG A 136 -27.82 5.40 16.02
CA ARG A 136 -26.74 5.13 16.99
C ARG A 136 -26.13 3.75 16.72
N ASN A 137 -24.80 3.68 16.68
CA ASN A 137 -23.98 2.48 16.43
C ASN A 137 -24.22 1.81 15.07
N GLN A 138 -24.59 2.57 14.04
CA GLN A 138 -24.87 2.05 12.71
C GLN A 138 -23.65 1.34 12.11
N ASP A 139 -22.47 1.94 12.22
CA ASP A 139 -21.25 1.43 11.59
C ASP A 139 -20.81 0.08 12.16
N ASP A 140 -20.88 -0.09 13.48
CA ASP A 140 -20.52 -1.36 14.15
C ASP A 140 -21.49 -2.49 13.78
N ILE A 141 -22.80 -2.18 13.70
CA ILE A 141 -23.82 -3.14 13.31
C ILE A 141 -23.63 -3.56 11.85
N LEU A 142 -23.35 -2.60 10.96
CA LEU A 142 -23.07 -2.88 9.56
C LEU A 142 -21.82 -3.72 9.39
N GLU A 143 -20.73 -3.41 10.11
CA GLU A 143 -19.50 -4.19 10.02
C GLU A 143 -19.70 -5.63 10.48
N GLN A 144 -20.41 -5.84 11.59
CA GLN A 144 -20.72 -7.20 12.06
C GLN A 144 -21.56 -7.96 11.04
N LEU A 145 -22.58 -7.30 10.48
CA LEU A 145 -23.45 -7.88 9.46
C LEU A 145 -22.66 -8.23 8.18
N TYR A 146 -21.68 -7.42 7.82
CA TYR A 146 -20.78 -7.65 6.69
C TYR A 146 -19.84 -8.81 6.95
N ASP A 147 -19.19 -8.86 8.12
CA ASP A 147 -18.30 -9.95 8.52
C ASP A 147 -19.02 -11.31 8.53
N ASP A 148 -20.26 -11.37 9.02
CA ASP A 148 -21.09 -12.59 9.03
C ASP A 148 -21.43 -13.11 7.62
N MET A 149 -21.49 -12.21 6.62
CA MET A 149 -21.69 -12.56 5.22
C MET A 149 -20.37 -12.99 4.56
N GLU A 150 -19.22 -12.55 5.06
CA GLU A 150 -17.90 -12.77 4.45
C GLU A 150 -17.09 -13.89 5.10
N ARG A 151 -17.72 -14.74 5.93
CA ARG A 151 -17.13 -15.96 6.50
C ARG A 151 -17.40 -17.19 5.65
N ASP A 152 -16.61 -18.24 5.86
CA ASP A 152 -16.70 -19.53 5.19
C ASP A 152 -16.57 -19.41 3.66
N LEU A 153 -15.62 -18.59 3.22
CA LEU A 153 -15.33 -18.35 1.81
C LEU A 153 -14.53 -19.51 1.20
N LYS A 154 -14.75 -19.77 -0.08
CA LYS A 154 -13.92 -20.65 -0.90
C LYS A 154 -12.95 -19.80 -1.71
N LEU A 155 -11.65 -20.03 -1.53
CA LEU A 155 -10.62 -19.33 -2.30
C LEU A 155 -10.73 -19.69 -3.79
N LEU A 156 -10.69 -18.68 -4.66
CA LEU A 156 -10.60 -18.85 -6.11
C LEU A 156 -9.16 -18.72 -6.60
N GLY A 157 -8.41 -17.80 -6.02
CA GLY A 157 -7.00 -17.61 -6.35
C GLY A 157 -6.42 -16.32 -5.80
N VAL A 158 -5.20 -16.06 -6.22
CA VAL A 158 -4.41 -14.88 -5.87
C VAL A 158 -4.06 -14.10 -7.12
N THR A 159 -4.01 -12.79 -6.98
CA THR A 159 -3.55 -11.87 -8.02
C THR A 159 -2.29 -11.17 -7.52
N ALA A 160 -1.42 -10.78 -8.45
CA ALA A 160 -0.20 -10.05 -8.17
C ALA A 160 -0.09 -8.91 -9.17
N ILE A 161 -0.10 -7.67 -8.66
CA ILE A 161 -0.13 -6.46 -9.47
C ILE A 161 1.20 -5.74 -9.27
N GLU A 162 1.89 -5.49 -10.38
CA GLU A 162 3.11 -4.69 -10.37
C GLU A 162 2.74 -3.21 -10.30
N ASP A 163 3.24 -2.52 -9.28
CA ASP A 163 3.15 -1.06 -9.19
C ASP A 163 4.25 -0.45 -10.09
N ARG A 164 3.93 -0.32 -11.38
CA ARG A 164 4.89 0.18 -12.37
C ARG A 164 5.16 1.66 -12.13
N LEU A 165 6.44 1.99 -12.11
CA LEU A 165 6.88 3.38 -12.18
C LEU A 165 6.39 4.01 -13.48
N GLN A 166 6.06 5.30 -13.43
CA GLN A 166 5.80 6.08 -14.63
C GLN A 166 7.02 6.08 -15.54
N GLU A 167 6.78 6.22 -16.85
CA GLU A 167 7.84 6.26 -17.85
C GLU A 167 8.85 7.37 -17.54
N GLY A 168 10.14 7.06 -17.59
CA GLY A 168 11.21 8.04 -17.38
C GLY A 168 11.49 8.39 -15.91
N VAL A 169 10.79 7.81 -14.93
CA VAL A 169 11.02 8.09 -13.50
C VAL A 169 12.46 7.77 -13.07
N PRO A 170 13.02 6.56 -13.35
CA PRO A 170 14.39 6.26 -12.96
C PRO A 170 15.43 7.22 -13.57
N GLU A 171 15.26 7.57 -14.85
CA GLU A 171 16.13 8.50 -15.56
C GLU A 171 16.03 9.92 -15.01
N THR A 172 14.83 10.33 -14.62
CA THR A 172 14.57 11.65 -14.05
C THR A 172 15.20 11.77 -12.67
N ILE A 173 15.00 10.78 -11.79
CA ILE A 173 15.63 10.76 -10.46
C ILE A 173 17.16 10.78 -10.58
N ALA A 174 17.73 10.00 -11.51
CA ALA A 174 19.16 10.01 -11.76
C ALA A 174 19.67 11.40 -12.19
N LYS A 175 18.97 12.09 -13.09
CA LYS A 175 19.32 13.46 -13.51
C LYS A 175 19.21 14.47 -12.37
N LEU A 176 18.16 14.39 -11.55
CA LEU A 176 18.00 15.25 -10.37
C LEU A 176 19.17 15.06 -9.39
N ARG A 177 19.53 13.79 -9.10
CA ARG A 177 20.69 13.46 -8.24
C ARG A 177 22.00 13.99 -8.83
N GLN A 178 22.24 13.81 -10.13
CA GLN A 178 23.42 14.34 -10.82
C GLN A 178 23.49 15.88 -10.79
N ALA A 179 22.35 16.56 -10.77
CA ALA A 179 22.26 18.01 -10.60
C ALA A 179 22.45 18.48 -9.15
N GLY A 180 22.71 17.57 -8.20
CA GLY A 180 22.88 17.88 -6.78
C GLY A 180 21.57 18.07 -6.01
N ILE A 181 20.42 17.69 -6.60
CA ILE A 181 19.12 17.78 -5.94
C ILE A 181 18.92 16.53 -5.09
N LYS A 182 18.76 16.72 -3.77
CA LYS A 182 18.38 15.63 -2.86
C LYS A 182 16.89 15.30 -3.03
N VAL A 183 16.60 14.05 -3.36
CA VAL A 183 15.23 13.54 -3.52
C VAL A 183 14.88 12.71 -2.30
N TRP A 184 13.76 13.02 -1.64
CA TRP A 184 13.22 12.30 -0.48
C TRP A 184 11.86 11.71 -0.85
N MET A 185 11.56 10.51 -0.37
CA MET A 185 10.29 9.82 -0.64
C MET A 185 9.43 9.79 0.63
N LEU A 186 8.22 10.36 0.56
CA LEU A 186 7.27 10.42 1.66
C LEU A 186 5.99 9.67 1.28
N THR A 187 5.80 8.44 1.78
CA THR A 187 4.68 7.57 1.42
C THR A 187 3.82 7.14 2.61
N GLY A 188 2.52 6.96 2.35
CA GLY A 188 1.60 6.31 3.29
C GLY A 188 1.76 4.78 3.33
N ASP A 189 2.52 4.21 2.40
CA ASP A 189 2.72 2.77 2.29
C ASP A 189 3.58 2.18 3.40
N LYS A 190 3.58 0.85 3.45
CA LYS A 190 4.50 0.10 4.30
C LYS A 190 5.95 0.28 3.84
N LYS A 191 6.85 0.09 4.78
CA LYS A 191 8.29 0.24 4.58
C LYS A 191 8.81 -0.63 3.44
N GLU A 192 8.40 -1.89 3.38
CA GLU A 192 8.89 -2.86 2.41
C GLU A 192 8.59 -2.38 0.99
N THR A 193 7.36 -1.91 0.74
CA THR A 193 6.94 -1.33 -0.53
C THR A 193 7.75 -0.07 -0.87
N ALA A 194 7.93 0.83 0.08
CA ALA A 194 8.68 2.08 -0.15
C ALA A 194 10.14 1.81 -0.54
N VAL A 195 10.81 0.91 0.17
CA VAL A 195 12.20 0.51 -0.10
C VAL A 195 12.31 -0.12 -1.49
N ASN A 196 11.38 -1.00 -1.86
CA ASN A 196 11.38 -1.64 -3.17
C ASN A 196 11.16 -0.64 -4.30
N ILE A 197 10.20 0.28 -4.17
CA ILE A 197 10.00 1.37 -5.13
C ILE A 197 11.26 2.23 -5.24
N ALA A 198 11.93 2.51 -4.12
CA ALA A 198 13.14 3.31 -4.09
C ALA A 198 14.33 2.67 -4.82
N TYR A 199 14.48 1.33 -4.74
CA TYR A 199 15.43 0.60 -5.58
C TYR A 199 15.03 0.61 -7.06
N SER A 200 13.77 0.31 -7.36
CA SER A 200 13.26 0.29 -8.75
C SER A 200 13.41 1.63 -9.46
N CYS A 201 13.23 2.75 -8.73
CA CYS A 201 13.35 4.09 -9.28
C CYS A 201 14.78 4.66 -9.20
N LYS A 202 15.77 3.86 -8.79
CA LYS A 202 17.18 4.27 -8.63
C LYS A 202 17.36 5.45 -7.68
N LEU A 203 16.43 5.63 -6.74
CA LEU A 203 16.60 6.52 -5.61
C LEU A 203 17.63 5.92 -4.64
N LEU A 204 17.61 4.60 -4.50
CA LEU A 204 18.63 3.81 -3.82
C LEU A 204 19.43 2.99 -4.84
N ASP A 205 20.72 2.85 -4.57
CA ASP A 205 21.62 1.97 -5.31
C ASP A 205 21.68 0.60 -4.61
N PRO A 206 21.88 -0.55 -5.30
CA PRO A 206 21.81 -1.89 -4.69
C PRO A 206 22.71 -2.13 -3.47
N ASP A 207 23.79 -1.36 -3.36
CA ASP A 207 24.78 -1.36 -2.27
C ASP A 207 24.48 -0.34 -1.15
N THR A 208 23.31 0.32 -1.19
CA THR A 208 22.95 1.35 -0.21
C THR A 208 22.63 0.73 1.15
N ARG A 209 23.35 1.17 2.19
CA ARG A 209 23.07 0.79 3.58
C ARG A 209 21.84 1.53 4.11
N LEU A 210 20.85 0.78 4.57
CA LEU A 210 19.64 1.34 5.18
C LEU A 210 19.86 1.55 6.68
N LEU A 211 19.67 2.79 7.14
CA LEU A 211 19.76 3.17 8.54
C LEU A 211 18.35 3.32 9.12
N GLU A 212 18.00 2.44 10.06
CA GLU A 212 16.63 2.32 10.57
C GLU A 212 16.55 1.72 11.98
N GLY A 213 15.37 1.76 12.59
CA GLY A 213 15.10 1.09 13.86
C GLY A 213 16.03 1.53 15.01
N GLU A 214 16.56 0.55 15.75
CA GLU A 214 17.45 0.82 16.89
C GLU A 214 18.78 1.48 16.49
N GLU A 215 19.30 1.14 15.31
CA GLU A 215 20.53 1.72 14.79
C GLU A 215 20.35 3.21 14.53
N LEU A 216 19.27 3.58 13.83
CA LEU A 216 18.91 4.97 13.60
C LEU A 216 18.70 5.72 14.92
N ARG A 217 17.97 5.11 15.87
CA ARG A 217 17.74 5.71 17.19
C ARG A 217 19.05 5.97 17.92
N ARG A 218 20.00 5.03 17.87
CA ARG A 218 21.33 5.21 18.48
C ARG A 218 22.08 6.39 17.87
N LEU A 219 22.11 6.50 16.54
CA LEU A 219 22.73 7.62 15.82
C LEU A 219 22.06 8.96 16.16
N LEU A 220 20.73 8.97 16.26
CA LEU A 220 19.93 10.13 16.67
C LEU A 220 20.04 10.48 18.17
N LEU A 221 20.68 9.63 18.99
CA LEU A 221 20.98 9.90 20.40
C LEU A 221 22.47 10.22 20.70
N CYS A 222 23.41 9.86 19.83
CA CYS A 222 24.84 10.28 19.86
C CYS A 222 25.14 11.78 19.60
N SER A 223 25.78 12.48 20.54
CA SER A 223 26.12 13.92 20.45
C SER A 223 26.69 14.40 19.10
N ASP A 224 27.40 13.54 18.36
CA ASP A 224 27.83 13.78 16.99
C ASP A 224 27.46 12.59 16.07
N PRO A 225 26.39 12.73 15.25
CA PRO A 225 25.96 11.69 14.31
C PRO A 225 26.97 11.40 13.20
N GLU A 226 27.80 12.37 12.79
CA GLU A 226 28.80 12.18 11.73
C GLU A 226 29.93 11.26 12.21
N VAL A 227 30.38 11.49 13.45
CA VAL A 227 31.42 10.67 14.09
C VAL A 227 30.90 9.26 14.39
N ALA A 228 29.64 9.11 14.77
CA ALA A 228 29.05 7.79 15.03
C ALA A 228 28.90 6.99 13.73
N LEU A 229 28.39 7.60 12.66
CA LEU A 229 28.24 6.95 11.36
C LEU A 229 29.61 6.55 10.76
N SER A 230 30.64 7.38 10.97
CA SER A 230 32.01 7.08 10.52
C SER A 230 32.73 6.04 11.37
N LYS A 231 32.48 5.96 12.68
CA LYS A 231 33.03 4.89 13.54
C LYS A 231 32.46 3.52 13.20
N ASP A 232 31.15 3.42 12.95
CA ASP A 232 30.55 2.16 12.51
C ASP A 232 31.12 1.70 11.15
N ARG A 233 31.60 2.61 10.29
CA ARG A 233 32.34 2.26 9.06
C ARG A 233 33.73 1.66 9.31
N VAL A 234 34.40 2.05 10.40
CA VAL A 234 35.80 1.67 10.67
C VAL A 234 35.91 0.34 11.43
N THR A 235 34.86 -0.08 12.12
CA THR A 235 34.91 -1.29 12.97
C THR A 235 34.89 -2.61 12.16
N GLU A 236 34.59 -2.59 10.86
CA GLU A 236 34.52 -3.81 10.02
C GLU A 236 35.64 -4.00 8.98
N LEU A 237 36.52 -3.01 8.73
CA LEU A 237 37.61 -3.15 7.74
C LEU A 237 38.99 -2.84 8.33
N TRP A 238 39.66 -3.88 8.82
CA TRP A 238 41.12 -3.93 8.87
C TRP A 238 41.63 -4.72 7.66
N CYS A 239 41.59 -4.13 6.47
CA CYS A 239 42.36 -4.61 5.32
C CYS A 239 42.75 -3.42 4.44
N VAL A 240 44.00 -3.49 3.99
CA VAL A 240 44.77 -2.49 3.26
C VAL A 240 44.19 -2.33 1.85
N ASP A 241 43.61 -1.18 1.52
CA ASP A 241 43.91 -0.43 0.30
C ASP A 241 43.10 0.88 0.23
N MET A 242 43.80 1.94 -0.14
CA MET A 242 43.34 3.33 -0.20
C MET A 242 42.53 3.60 -1.47
N GLU A 243 41.24 3.27 -1.45
CA GLU A 243 40.18 4.01 -2.16
C GLU A 243 38.94 3.96 -1.27
N MET A 244 38.68 5.01 -0.47
CA MET A 244 37.46 5.09 0.35
C MET A 244 36.24 5.18 -0.57
N ALA A 245 35.69 4.04 -0.98
CA ALA A 245 34.34 3.98 -1.49
C ALA A 245 33.43 4.50 -0.36
N GLN A 246 32.90 5.72 -0.51
CA GLN A 246 31.88 6.22 0.41
C GLN A 246 30.67 5.29 0.32
N GLU A 247 30.52 4.39 1.30
CA GLU A 247 29.31 3.58 1.44
C GLU A 247 28.10 4.50 1.47
N LYS A 248 27.26 4.39 0.45
CA LYS A 248 26.05 5.20 0.34
C LYS A 248 25.06 4.72 1.39
N SER A 249 24.51 5.65 2.16
CA SER A 249 23.50 5.35 3.17
C SER A 249 22.18 6.05 2.88
N ALA A 250 21.08 5.44 3.27
CA ALA A 250 19.75 6.05 3.24
C ALA A 250 19.04 5.86 4.58
N LEU A 251 18.26 6.86 4.98
CA LEU A 251 17.47 6.80 6.21
C LEU A 251 16.08 6.23 5.91
N VAL A 252 15.62 5.29 6.73
CA VAL A 252 14.25 4.78 6.66
C VAL A 252 13.55 5.03 7.98
N LEU A 253 12.46 5.79 7.90
CA LEU A 253 11.69 6.28 9.04
C LEU A 253 10.23 5.88 8.91
N THR A 254 9.56 5.73 10.04
CA THR A 254 8.11 5.56 10.10
C THR A 254 7.42 6.82 10.62
N GLY A 255 6.10 6.94 10.38
CA GLY A 255 5.30 8.01 10.96
C GLY A 255 5.43 8.12 12.49
N SER A 256 5.65 7.03 13.21
CA SER A 256 5.91 7.07 14.66
C SER A 256 7.23 7.75 15.01
N ASP A 257 8.29 7.50 14.26
CA ASP A 257 9.60 8.12 14.50
C ASP A 257 9.55 9.63 14.28
N LEU A 258 8.80 10.09 13.25
CA LEU A 258 8.59 11.52 12.99
C LEU A 258 7.83 12.23 14.12
N ALA A 259 6.87 11.55 14.76
CA ALA A 259 6.14 12.12 15.88
C ALA A 259 7.03 12.35 17.11
N GLU A 260 8.07 11.54 17.30
CA GLU A 260 9.07 11.75 18.36
C GLU A 260 9.90 13.03 18.11
N PHE A 261 10.14 13.40 16.84
CA PHE A 261 10.90 14.61 16.49
C PHE A 261 10.16 15.89 16.83
N ASP A 262 8.83 15.90 16.68
CA ASP A 262 7.97 17.02 17.08
C ASP A 262 7.98 17.21 18.61
N ALA A 263 8.09 16.11 19.36
CA ALA A 263 8.17 16.14 20.82
C ALA A 263 9.54 16.57 21.34
N GLN A 264 10.63 16.27 20.61
CA GLN A 264 12.01 16.56 21.00
C GLN A 264 12.76 17.32 19.89
N PRO A 265 12.76 18.67 19.93
CA PRO A 265 13.35 19.51 18.88
C PRO A 265 14.84 19.26 18.61
N GLU A 266 15.60 18.82 19.62
CA GLU A 266 17.03 18.49 19.49
C GLU A 266 17.25 17.29 18.56
N ILE A 267 16.36 16.30 18.60
CA ILE A 267 16.42 15.13 17.72
C ILE A 267 16.17 15.56 16.27
N GLY A 268 15.24 16.49 16.03
CA GLY A 268 14.96 17.02 14.69
C GLY A 268 16.21 17.65 14.03
N SER A 269 16.99 18.43 14.78
CA SER A 269 18.24 19.02 14.28
C SER A 269 19.29 17.96 13.92
N ARG A 270 19.42 16.93 14.76
CA ARG A 270 20.37 15.83 14.57
C ARG A 270 19.96 14.92 13.42
N PHE A 271 18.65 14.69 13.25
CA PHE A 271 18.09 14.04 12.07
C PHE A 271 18.44 14.80 10.79
N MET A 272 18.27 16.13 10.77
CA MET A 272 18.62 16.93 9.59
C MET A 272 20.10 16.87 9.24
N THR A 273 20.98 16.81 10.25
CA THR A 273 22.42 16.60 10.05
C THR A 273 22.70 15.23 9.42
N LEU A 274 22.13 14.16 9.98
CA LEU A 274 22.28 12.80 9.47
C LEU A 274 21.70 12.63 8.05
N ALA A 275 20.56 13.25 7.77
CA ALA A 275 19.95 13.30 6.44
C ALA A 275 20.80 14.09 5.44
N GLY A 276 21.58 15.06 5.92
CA GLY A 276 22.61 15.77 5.16
C GLY A 276 23.73 14.86 4.67
N LEU A 277 24.08 13.81 5.42
CA LEU A 277 25.11 12.83 5.06
C LEU A 277 24.60 11.71 4.15
N CYS A 278 23.31 11.40 4.25
CA CYS A 278 22.70 10.30 3.49
C CYS A 278 22.36 10.72 2.05
N GLN A 279 22.33 9.71 1.17
CA GLN A 279 21.92 9.84 -0.23
C GLN A 279 20.46 10.25 -0.35
N SER A 280 19.59 9.62 0.43
CA SER A 280 18.14 9.87 0.40
C SER A 280 17.51 9.51 1.75
N VAL A 281 16.25 9.91 1.91
CA VAL A 281 15.40 9.64 3.07
C VAL A 281 14.06 9.07 2.59
N LEU A 282 13.64 7.99 3.23
CA LEU A 282 12.38 7.29 3.02
C LEU A 282 11.54 7.42 4.29
N CYS A 283 10.40 8.13 4.21
CA CYS A 283 9.43 8.18 5.29
C CYS A 283 8.20 7.35 4.91
N CYS A 284 7.92 6.33 5.71
CA CYS A 284 6.88 5.32 5.46
C CYS A 284 5.73 5.49 6.46
N ARG A 285 4.52 5.07 6.08
CA ARG A 285 3.29 5.24 6.89
C ARG A 285 3.10 6.66 7.42
N VAL A 286 3.44 7.68 6.63
CA VAL A 286 3.28 9.07 7.05
C VAL A 286 1.89 9.60 6.74
N THR A 287 1.32 10.32 7.71
CA THR A 287 0.03 11.02 7.53
C THR A 287 0.21 12.30 6.69
N PRO A 288 -0.86 12.87 6.10
CA PRO A 288 -0.78 14.13 5.36
C PRO A 288 -0.17 15.28 6.17
N GLY A 289 -0.46 15.35 7.47
CA GLY A 289 0.11 16.35 8.37
C GLY A 289 1.62 16.15 8.56
N GLN A 290 2.06 14.90 8.72
CA GLN A 290 3.48 14.59 8.86
C GLN A 290 4.29 14.87 7.59
N LYS A 291 3.72 14.67 6.39
CA LYS A 291 4.38 15.06 5.14
C LYS A 291 4.71 16.56 5.11
N ALA A 292 3.76 17.40 5.49
CA ALA A 292 3.98 18.85 5.61
C ALA A 292 4.98 19.20 6.73
N GLY A 293 4.92 18.48 7.85
CA GLY A 293 5.88 18.62 8.95
C GLY A 293 7.33 18.38 8.52
N VAL A 294 7.58 17.35 7.71
CA VAL A 294 8.92 17.07 7.15
C VAL A 294 9.41 18.23 6.27
N VAL A 295 8.58 18.78 5.39
CA VAL A 295 8.96 19.93 4.56
C VAL A 295 9.27 21.16 5.43
N ALA A 296 8.45 21.42 6.44
CA ALA A 296 8.70 22.51 7.39
C ALA A 296 10.01 22.31 8.17
N LEU A 297 10.32 21.07 8.57
CA LEU A 297 11.56 20.72 9.27
C LEU A 297 12.80 21.00 8.41
N ILE A 298 12.74 20.64 7.12
CA ILE A 298 13.82 20.90 6.15
C ILE A 298 14.05 22.40 5.99
N ARG A 299 12.98 23.18 5.79
CA ARG A 299 13.08 24.65 5.64
C ARG A 299 13.54 25.37 6.90
N LYS A 300 13.26 24.80 8.07
CA LYS A 300 13.71 25.36 9.35
C LYS A 300 15.22 25.18 9.55
N HIS A 301 15.79 24.06 9.12
CA HIS A 301 17.19 23.72 9.37
C HIS A 301 18.11 23.93 8.16
N THR A 302 17.56 24.26 6.99
CA THR A 302 18.33 24.49 5.77
C THR A 302 17.82 25.74 5.04
N SER A 303 18.72 26.47 4.38
CA SER A 303 18.37 27.57 3.47
C SER A 303 18.00 27.10 2.06
N SER A 304 17.77 25.78 1.88
CA SER A 304 17.54 25.18 0.57
C SER A 304 16.12 25.46 0.06
N ILE A 305 15.99 25.63 -1.25
CA ILE A 305 14.69 25.67 -1.91
C ILE A 305 14.14 24.25 -1.95
N THR A 306 12.97 24.04 -1.36
CA THR A 306 12.27 22.74 -1.38
C THR A 306 11.25 22.69 -2.50
N MET A 307 11.15 21.56 -3.19
CA MET A 307 10.07 21.26 -4.13
C MET A 307 9.29 20.05 -3.62
N ALA A 308 7.96 20.12 -3.67
CA ALA A 308 7.05 19.03 -3.29
C ALA A 308 6.22 18.61 -4.52
N ILE A 309 6.15 17.30 -4.78
CA ILE A 309 5.37 16.70 -5.87
C ILE A 309 4.50 15.58 -5.30
N GLY A 310 3.26 15.49 -5.75
CA GLY A 310 2.27 14.51 -5.33
C GLY A 310 0.97 14.69 -6.10
N ASP A 311 0.18 13.62 -6.21
CA ASP A 311 -1.04 13.55 -7.02
C ASP A 311 -2.32 13.44 -6.18
N GLY A 312 -2.20 13.08 -4.90
CA GLY A 312 -3.33 12.81 -4.02
C GLY A 312 -3.70 13.95 -3.06
N ALA A 313 -4.90 13.85 -2.47
CA ALA A 313 -5.38 14.78 -1.45
C ALA A 313 -4.48 14.79 -0.19
N ASN A 314 -3.76 13.70 0.06
CA ASN A 314 -2.75 13.54 1.10
C ASN A 314 -1.49 14.41 0.89
N ASP A 315 -1.25 14.91 -0.32
CA ASP A 315 -0.06 15.71 -0.64
C ASP A 315 -0.33 17.22 -0.63
N VAL A 316 -1.60 17.63 -0.59
CA VAL A 316 -2.02 19.05 -0.68
C VAL A 316 -1.34 19.92 0.37
N ASN A 317 -1.25 19.44 1.62
CA ASN A 317 -0.63 20.20 2.70
C ASN A 317 0.88 20.32 2.51
N MET A 318 1.54 19.27 2.02
CA MET A 318 2.96 19.25 1.72
C MET A 318 3.32 20.17 0.53
N ILE A 319 2.44 20.26 -0.47
CA ILE A 319 2.64 21.13 -1.63
C ILE A 319 2.44 22.60 -1.27
N LYS A 320 1.49 22.90 -0.37
CA LYS A 320 1.21 24.27 0.10
C LYS A 320 2.16 24.78 1.18
N SER A 321 2.81 23.88 1.93
CA SER A 321 3.67 24.23 3.07
C SER A 321 4.88 25.05 2.68
#